data_AF-A0A9Q9J2B7-F1
#
_entry.id   AF-A0A9Q9J2B7-F1
#
_cell.length_a   1.000
_cell.length_b   1.000
_cell.length_c   1.000
_cell.angle_alpha   90.00
_cell.angle_beta   90.00
_cell.angle_gamma   90.00
#
_symmetry.space_group_name_H-M   'P 1'
#
loop_
_entity.id
_entity.type
_entity.pdbx_description
1 polymer ?
#
loop_
_entity_poly.entity_id
_entity_poly.type
_entity_poly.pdbx_seq_one_letter_code
_entity_poly.pdbx_strand_id
1 'polypeptide(L)'
;MWPEAHARLATVQVHGALARASYRDAVVSRWHRGRFVLAGDAAHAMSPQLGQGVNMALLDALAMRDALRAGADLDAALQRYQRERQAHVAIYHRWSRWLTPLFQSERDLWAQGRDLLLRPMGRVPGGRGHMLRVLSGTQHGWFGKLALAPEFVDALAQPVARVADDNAHAAA
;
A
#
# COMPACT_ATOMS: atom_id res chain seq x y z
N MET A 1 6.88 16.73 15.58
CA MET A 1 7.76 16.16 14.53
C MET A 1 8.30 17.27 13.64
N TRP A 2 7.47 18.19 13.16
CA TRP A 2 7.94 19.42 12.50
C TRP A 2 7.51 20.58 13.40
N PRO A 3 8.38 21.09 14.29
CA PRO A 3 9.63 21.80 13.96
C PRO A 3 10.94 21.15 14.46
N GLU A 4 10.87 20.13 15.32
CA GLU A 4 12.06 19.54 15.98
C GLU A 4 13.02 18.86 15.00
N ALA A 5 12.50 18.39 13.86
CA ALA A 5 13.30 17.80 12.78
C ALA A 5 14.31 18.78 12.18
N HIS A 6 14.02 20.09 12.17
CA HIS A 6 14.91 21.11 11.62
C HIS A 6 16.25 21.13 12.35
N ALA A 7 16.24 21.06 13.69
CA ALA A 7 17.46 21.06 14.49
C ALA A 7 18.34 19.82 14.22
N ARG A 8 17.72 18.69 13.89
CA ARG A 8 18.44 17.43 13.61
C ARG A 8 18.95 17.30 12.18
N LEU A 9 18.30 17.98 11.23
CA LEU A 9 18.68 17.96 9.81
C LEU A 9 19.58 19.14 9.41
N ALA A 10 19.73 20.16 10.26
CA ALA A 10 20.55 21.35 9.99
C ALA A 10 22.02 21.03 9.67
N THR A 11 22.54 19.89 10.16
CA THR A 11 23.92 19.43 9.91
C THR A 11 24.08 18.57 8.67
N VAL A 12 22.98 18.16 8.02
CA VAL A 12 23.00 17.35 6.79
C VAL A 12 23.22 18.28 5.60
N GLN A 13 24.49 18.55 5.29
CA GLN A 13 24.90 19.47 4.22
C GLN A 13 25.14 18.78 2.87
N VAL A 14 25.31 17.46 2.87
CA VAL A 14 25.62 16.67 1.68
C VAL A 14 24.72 15.44 1.58
N HIS A 15 24.39 15.05 0.35
CA HIS A 15 23.33 14.09 0.07
C HIS A 15 23.76 12.67 0.50
N GLY A 16 25.08 12.41 0.52
CA GLY A 16 25.68 11.17 1.00
C GLY A 16 25.71 11.02 2.53
N ALA A 17 25.37 12.06 3.29
CA ALA A 17 25.17 11.94 4.74
C ALA A 17 23.81 11.30 5.09
N LEU A 18 22.94 11.08 4.10
CA LEU A 18 21.70 10.33 4.25
C LEU A 18 21.90 8.87 3.87
N ALA A 19 21.26 7.98 4.63
CA ALA A 19 21.22 6.57 4.27
C ALA A 19 20.52 6.39 2.92
N ARG A 20 21.18 5.67 2.00
CA ARG A 20 20.60 5.35 0.69
C ARG A 20 19.45 4.37 0.87
N ALA A 21 18.24 4.80 0.54
CA ALA A 21 17.10 3.89 0.43
C ALA A 21 17.28 3.01 -0.82
N SER A 22 17.48 1.70 -0.62
CA SER A 22 17.50 0.71 -1.70
C SER A 22 16.20 -0.09 -1.70
N TYR A 23 15.52 -0.10 -2.83
CA TYR A 23 14.28 -0.86 -3.03
C TYR A 23 14.55 -2.09 -3.90
N ARG A 24 13.87 -3.19 -3.60
CA ARG A 24 13.88 -4.40 -4.44
C ARG A 24 12.45 -4.73 -4.84
N ASP A 25 12.26 -5.02 -6.13
CA ASP A 25 11.04 -5.61 -6.66
C ASP A 25 11.22 -7.13 -6.60
N ALA A 26 10.37 -7.82 -5.84
CA ALA A 26 10.43 -9.27 -5.69
C ALA A 26 9.05 -9.87 -5.98
N VAL A 27 8.97 -10.72 -7.00
CA VAL A 27 7.76 -11.45 -7.37
C VAL A 27 8.07 -12.94 -7.31
N VAL A 28 7.59 -13.63 -6.28
CA VAL A 28 7.70 -15.09 -6.19
C VAL A 28 6.52 -15.78 -6.86
N SER A 29 6.80 -16.85 -7.60
CA SER A 29 5.79 -17.62 -8.35
C SER A 29 4.96 -18.55 -7.47
N ARG A 30 5.54 -19.01 -6.35
CA ARG A 30 4.90 -19.91 -5.38
C ARG A 30 4.96 -19.29 -4.00
N TRP A 31 3.80 -19.08 -3.39
CA TRP A 31 3.64 -18.41 -2.10
C TRP A 31 3.49 -19.39 -0.94
N HIS A 32 3.36 -20.69 -1.22
CA HIS A 32 3.24 -21.69 -0.17
C HIS A 32 3.89 -23.02 -0.52
N ARG A 33 4.29 -23.77 0.51
CA ARG A 33 4.77 -25.16 0.43
C ARG A 33 4.47 -25.88 1.73
N GLY A 34 3.54 -26.83 1.69
CA GLY A 34 3.04 -27.49 2.91
C GLY A 34 2.50 -26.46 3.89
N ARG A 35 3.09 -26.37 5.08
CA ARG A 35 2.68 -25.43 6.13
C ARG A 35 3.40 -24.08 6.10
N PHE A 36 4.27 -23.85 5.12
CA PHE A 36 4.96 -22.57 4.94
C PHE A 36 4.20 -21.69 3.97
N VAL A 37 4.02 -20.41 4.35
CA VAL A 37 3.30 -19.41 3.56
C VAL A 37 4.09 -18.10 3.57
N LEU A 38 4.19 -17.46 2.41
CA LEU A 38 4.75 -16.13 2.20
C LEU A 38 3.60 -15.14 2.08
N ALA A 39 3.75 -13.98 2.71
CA ALA A 39 2.80 -12.86 2.66
C ALA A 39 3.56 -11.52 2.74
N GLY A 40 2.91 -10.44 2.31
CA GLY A 40 3.51 -9.10 2.26
C GLY A 40 4.76 -9.06 1.39
N ASP A 41 5.78 -8.30 1.81
CA ASP A 41 7.01 -8.12 1.05
C ASP A 41 7.78 -9.43 0.81
N ALA A 42 7.58 -10.46 1.64
CA ALA A 42 8.16 -11.78 1.42
C ALA A 42 7.57 -12.49 0.18
N ALA A 43 6.32 -12.15 -0.19
CA ALA A 43 5.63 -12.67 -1.35
C ALA A 43 5.64 -11.71 -2.56
N HIS A 44 5.63 -10.40 -2.32
CA HIS A 44 5.45 -9.38 -3.35
C HIS A 44 6.01 -8.00 -2.99
N ALA A 45 7.30 -7.91 -2.68
CA ALA A 45 7.94 -6.62 -2.47
C ALA A 45 7.81 -5.72 -3.71
N MET A 46 7.20 -4.55 -3.55
CA MET A 46 6.96 -3.58 -4.62
C MET A 46 7.49 -2.20 -4.28
N SER A 47 7.63 -1.34 -5.31
CA SER A 47 8.08 0.03 -5.13
C SER A 47 7.14 0.82 -4.20
N PRO A 48 7.65 1.59 -3.21
CA PRO A 48 6.83 2.26 -2.20
C PRO A 48 6.00 3.44 -2.73
N GLN A 49 6.08 3.77 -4.02
CA GLN A 49 5.51 4.96 -4.65
C GLN A 49 4.00 5.12 -4.42
N LEU A 50 3.28 4.02 -4.17
CA LEU A 50 1.85 4.03 -3.90
C LEU A 50 1.50 3.90 -2.41
N GLY A 51 2.49 3.68 -1.53
CA GLY A 51 2.30 3.48 -0.10
C GLY A 51 1.49 2.23 0.27
N GLN A 52 1.37 1.25 -0.64
CA GLN A 52 0.43 0.13 -0.49
C GLN A 52 1.01 -1.11 0.18
N GLY A 53 2.31 -1.18 0.49
CA GLY A 53 2.93 -2.41 1.02
C GLY A 53 2.22 -2.96 2.25
N VAL A 54 1.98 -2.12 3.25
CA VAL A 54 1.24 -2.50 4.47
C VAL A 54 -0.20 -2.89 4.16
N ASN A 55 -0.90 -2.13 3.32
CA ASN A 55 -2.28 -2.45 2.92
C ASN A 55 -2.35 -3.82 2.23
N MET A 56 -1.41 -4.12 1.35
CA MET A 56 -1.36 -5.40 0.65
C MET A 56 -1.05 -6.57 1.60
N ALA A 57 -0.17 -6.36 2.58
CA ALA A 57 0.10 -7.37 3.62
C ALA A 57 -1.15 -7.63 4.50
N LEU A 58 -1.91 -6.60 4.85
CA LEU A 58 -3.16 -6.77 5.59
C LEU A 58 -4.22 -7.52 4.78
N LEU A 59 -4.36 -7.20 3.50
CA LEU A 59 -5.27 -7.92 2.60
C LEU A 59 -4.83 -9.37 2.36
N ASP A 60 -3.53 -9.68 2.40
CA ASP A 60 -3.05 -11.06 2.37
C ASP A 60 -3.52 -11.83 3.60
N ALA A 61 -3.38 -11.24 4.80
CA ALA A 61 -3.85 -11.86 6.03
C ALA A 61 -5.36 -12.11 6.00
N LEU A 62 -6.13 -11.15 5.46
CA LEU A 62 -7.58 -11.28 5.28
C LEU A 62 -7.94 -12.45 4.35
N ALA A 63 -7.34 -12.51 3.16
CA ALA A 63 -7.60 -13.58 2.20
C ALA A 63 -7.16 -14.95 2.72
N MET A 64 -6.04 -15.01 3.46
CA MET A 64 -5.56 -16.24 4.10
C MET A 64 -6.55 -16.73 5.16
N ARG A 65 -7.05 -15.83 6.02
CA ARG A 65 -8.10 -16.13 7.01
C ARG A 65 -9.34 -16.72 6.32
N ASP A 66 -9.81 -16.08 5.26
CA ASP A 66 -11.04 -16.48 4.56
C ASP A 66 -10.89 -17.82 3.85
N ALA A 67 -9.73 -18.05 3.21
CA ALA A 67 -9.43 -19.32 2.58
C ALA A 67 -9.37 -20.48 3.60
N LEU A 68 -8.76 -20.25 4.78
CA LEU A 68 -8.70 -21.25 5.85
C LEU A 68 -10.07 -21.53 6.47
N ARG A 69 -10.91 -20.51 6.63
CA ARG A 69 -12.26 -20.63 7.20
C ARG A 69 -13.27 -21.31 6.26
N ALA A 70 -12.99 -21.37 4.97
CA ALA A 70 -13.85 -22.03 3.99
C ALA A 70 -13.94 -23.57 4.17
N GLY A 71 -13.18 -24.15 5.11
CA GLY A 71 -13.30 -25.58 5.48
C GLY A 71 -12.68 -26.55 4.48
N ALA A 72 -11.89 -26.07 3.52
CA ALA A 72 -11.14 -26.91 2.60
C ALA A 72 -9.88 -27.51 3.28
N ASP A 73 -9.28 -28.53 2.66
CA ASP A 73 -7.93 -28.96 3.01
C ASP A 73 -6.95 -27.77 2.95
N LEU A 74 -5.90 -27.80 3.78
CA LEU A 74 -4.91 -26.74 3.88
C LEU A 74 -4.27 -26.41 2.53
N ASP A 75 -3.91 -27.40 1.72
CA ASP A 75 -3.28 -27.16 0.41
C ASP A 75 -4.25 -26.45 -0.54
N ALA A 76 -5.52 -26.87 -0.57
CA ALA A 76 -6.57 -26.20 -1.33
C ALA A 76 -6.82 -24.76 -0.85
N ALA A 77 -6.83 -24.53 0.47
CA ALA A 77 -6.97 -23.20 1.07
C ALA A 77 -5.80 -22.27 0.67
N LEU A 78 -4.56 -22.75 0.77
CA LEU A 78 -3.39 -21.95 0.42
C LEU A 78 -3.28 -21.68 -1.09
N GLN A 79 -3.70 -22.61 -1.94
CA GLN A 79 -3.83 -22.37 -3.38
C GLN A 79 -4.89 -21.31 -3.71
N ARG A 80 -6.02 -21.30 -2.98
CA ARG A 80 -7.04 -20.26 -3.12
C ARG A 80 -6.48 -18.89 -2.73
N TYR A 81 -5.86 -18.80 -1.56
CA TYR A 81 -5.17 -17.59 -1.09
C TYR A 81 -4.19 -17.06 -2.14
N GLN A 82 -3.27 -17.91 -2.62
CA GLN A 82 -2.27 -17.51 -3.62
C GLN A 82 -2.94 -16.97 -4.89
N ARG A 83 -3.95 -17.67 -5.44
CA ARG A 83 -4.62 -17.25 -6.68
C ARG A 83 -5.31 -15.90 -6.55
N GLU A 84 -6.07 -15.70 -5.48
CA GLU A 84 -6.79 -14.45 -5.23
C GLU A 84 -5.82 -13.27 -5.08
N ARG A 85 -4.73 -13.46 -4.33
CA ARG A 85 -3.77 -12.39 -4.05
C ARG A 85 -2.80 -12.13 -5.20
N GLN A 86 -2.29 -13.16 -5.88
CA GLN A 86 -1.43 -12.95 -7.06
C GLN A 86 -2.13 -12.15 -8.16
N ALA A 87 -3.42 -12.41 -8.40
CA ALA A 87 -4.20 -11.64 -9.36
C ALA A 87 -4.33 -10.16 -8.94
N HIS A 88 -4.59 -9.90 -7.66
CA HIS A 88 -4.71 -8.54 -7.13
C HIS A 88 -3.37 -7.80 -7.21
N VAL A 89 -2.30 -8.43 -6.71
CA VAL A 89 -0.96 -7.84 -6.62
C VAL A 89 -0.30 -7.66 -7.98
N ALA A 90 -0.55 -8.55 -8.95
CA ALA A 90 -0.02 -8.41 -10.32
C ALA A 90 -0.46 -7.10 -11.00
N ILE A 91 -1.65 -6.60 -10.65
CA ILE A 91 -2.13 -5.29 -11.14
C ILE A 91 -1.29 -4.17 -10.52
N TYR A 92 -1.05 -4.20 -9.22
CA TYR A 92 -0.21 -3.20 -8.56
C TYR A 92 1.24 -3.24 -9.05
N HIS A 93 1.84 -4.41 -9.29
CA HIS A 93 3.16 -4.49 -9.92
C HIS A 93 3.15 -3.92 -11.35
N ARG A 94 2.12 -4.23 -12.16
CA ARG A 94 1.98 -3.67 -13.51
C ARG A 94 1.90 -2.14 -13.46
N TRP A 95 1.09 -1.61 -12.55
CA TRP A 95 0.90 -0.17 -12.37
C TRP A 95 2.16 0.50 -11.85
N SER A 96 2.82 -0.09 -10.86
CA SER A 96 4.11 0.36 -10.35
C SER A 96 5.13 0.42 -11.48
N ARG A 97 5.30 -0.64 -12.28
CA ARG A 97 6.24 -0.66 -13.42
C ARG A 97 5.88 0.35 -14.52
N TRP A 98 4.61 0.67 -14.69
CA TRP A 98 4.15 1.67 -15.67
C TRP A 98 4.31 3.10 -15.17
N LEU A 99 4.17 3.32 -13.86
CA LEU A 99 4.33 4.63 -13.21
C LEU A 99 5.80 4.93 -12.86
N THR A 100 6.65 3.92 -12.63
CA THR A 100 8.08 4.10 -12.32
C THR A 100 8.80 5.00 -13.34
N PRO A 101 8.64 4.83 -14.67
CA PRO A 101 9.20 5.75 -15.66
C PRO A 101 8.73 7.20 -15.50
N LEU A 102 7.50 7.45 -15.07
CA LEU A 102 6.96 8.80 -14.88
C LEU A 102 7.52 9.50 -13.64
N PHE A 103 8.04 8.74 -12.66
CA PHE A 103 8.59 9.29 -11.42
C PHE A 103 10.11 9.19 -11.31
N GLN A 104 10.77 8.27 -12.02
CA GLN A 104 12.23 8.04 -11.98
C GLN A 104 12.96 8.40 -13.27
N SER A 105 12.27 8.86 -14.33
CA SER A 105 12.93 9.31 -15.55
C SER A 105 13.68 10.63 -15.32
N GLU A 106 14.99 10.64 -15.56
CA GLU A 106 15.82 11.87 -15.63
C GLU A 106 15.55 12.73 -16.88
N ARG A 107 14.58 12.34 -17.72
CA ARG A 107 14.17 13.11 -18.91
C ARG A 107 13.00 14.02 -18.58
N ASP A 108 13.24 15.33 -18.64
CA ASP A 108 12.30 16.42 -18.35
C ASP A 108 10.94 16.32 -19.08
N LEU A 109 10.92 15.73 -20.29
CA LEU A 109 9.70 15.58 -21.09
C LEU A 109 8.64 14.69 -20.41
N TRP A 110 9.05 13.63 -19.70
CA TRP A 110 8.11 12.77 -18.98
C TRP A 110 7.62 13.41 -17.68
N ALA A 111 8.45 14.23 -17.02
CA ALA A 111 8.05 15.02 -15.86
C ALA A 111 7.02 16.10 -16.25
N GLN A 112 7.24 16.79 -17.38
CA GLN A 112 6.28 17.76 -17.91
C GLN A 112 4.95 17.09 -18.31
N GLY A 113 5.00 15.93 -18.99
CA GLY A 113 3.80 15.16 -19.33
C GLY A 113 3.03 14.68 -18.08
N ARG A 114 3.73 14.21 -17.05
CA ARG A 114 3.15 13.85 -15.74
C ARG A 114 2.44 15.06 -15.12
N ASP A 115 3.11 16.20 -15.06
CA ASP A 115 2.59 17.40 -14.40
C ASP A 115 1.39 18.00 -15.17
N LEU A 116 1.36 17.84 -16.50
CA LEU A 116 0.25 18.24 -17.35
C LEU A 116 -0.97 17.31 -17.24
N LEU A 117 -0.76 16.00 -17.06
CA LEU A 117 -1.82 14.99 -16.98
C LEU A 117 -2.39 14.84 -15.55
N LEU A 118 -1.55 14.84 -14.52
CA LEU A 118 -1.99 14.62 -13.13
C LEU A 118 -2.70 15.85 -12.52
N ARG A 119 -2.32 17.08 -12.89
CA ARG A 119 -2.98 18.31 -12.41
C ARG A 119 -4.47 18.39 -12.74
N PRO A 120 -4.92 18.11 -13.98
CA PRO A 120 -6.34 18.11 -14.32
C PRO A 120 -7.07 16.84 -13.86
N MET A 121 -6.38 15.70 -13.70
CA MET A 121 -7.01 14.42 -13.31
C MET A 121 -7.81 14.50 -11.99
N GLY A 122 -7.36 15.33 -11.04
CA GLY A 122 -8.08 15.58 -9.78
C GLY A 122 -9.34 16.46 -9.91
N ARG A 123 -9.53 17.11 -11.07
CA ARG A 123 -10.65 18.03 -11.37
C ARG A 123 -11.68 17.45 -12.34
N VAL A 124 -11.37 16.33 -13.01
CA VAL A 124 -12.31 15.65 -13.93
C VAL A 124 -13.31 14.79 -13.13
N PRO A 125 -14.61 14.80 -13.49
CA PRO A 125 -15.61 13.92 -12.88
C PRO A 125 -15.18 12.45 -12.94
N GLY A 126 -15.16 11.76 -11.80
CA GLY A 126 -14.74 10.36 -11.69
C GLY A 126 -13.24 10.13 -11.50
N GLY A 127 -12.38 11.06 -11.90
CA GLY A 127 -10.92 10.96 -11.74
C GLY A 127 -10.49 10.91 -10.26
N ARG A 128 -11.06 11.80 -9.44
CA ARG A 128 -10.84 11.84 -7.98
C ARG A 128 -11.24 10.53 -7.29
N GLY A 129 -12.38 9.96 -7.69
CA GLY A 129 -12.89 8.70 -7.14
C GLY A 129 -12.02 7.50 -7.51
N HIS A 130 -11.50 7.46 -8.74
CA HIS A 130 -10.54 6.44 -9.14
C HIS A 130 -9.21 6.56 -8.38
N MET A 131 -8.67 7.77 -8.26
CA MET A 131 -7.43 8.03 -7.53
C MET A 131 -7.53 7.65 -6.05
N LEU A 132 -8.64 7.97 -5.40
CA LEU A 132 -8.91 7.58 -4.01
C LEU A 132 -9.04 6.06 -3.83
N ARG A 133 -9.54 5.32 -4.82
CA ARG A 133 -9.60 3.85 -4.75
C ARG A 133 -8.23 3.21 -4.85
N VAL A 134 -7.37 3.75 -5.71
CA VAL A 134 -5.98 3.30 -5.84
C VAL A 134 -5.21 3.61 -4.55
N LEU A 135 -5.35 4.82 -4.00
CA LEU A 135 -4.68 5.26 -2.77
C LEU A 135 -5.18 4.51 -1.51
N SER A 136 -6.47 4.20 -1.44
CA SER A 136 -7.03 3.45 -0.30
C SER A 136 -6.85 1.93 -0.43
N GLY A 137 -6.25 1.43 -1.52
CA GLY A 137 -6.07 0.00 -1.75
C GLY A 137 -7.38 -0.75 -2.04
N THR A 138 -8.50 -0.04 -2.25
CA THR A 138 -9.83 -0.63 -2.51
C THR A 138 -10.08 -0.89 -4.00
N GLN A 139 -9.12 -0.63 -4.87
CA GLN A 139 -9.23 -0.97 -6.29
C GLN A 139 -9.06 -2.50 -6.48
N HIS A 140 -10.01 -3.14 -7.18
CA HIS A 140 -9.93 -4.57 -7.50
C HIS A 140 -10.06 -4.76 -9.01
N GLY A 141 -9.05 -5.32 -9.68
CA GLY A 141 -9.05 -5.31 -11.15
C GLY A 141 -8.75 -3.92 -11.72
N TRP A 142 -8.95 -3.76 -13.04
CA TRP A 142 -8.82 -2.46 -13.71
C TRP A 142 -9.99 -1.51 -13.44
N PHE A 143 -11.18 -2.06 -13.14
CA PHE A 143 -12.43 -1.28 -13.01
C PHE A 143 -13.28 -1.66 -11.79
N GLY A 144 -12.94 -2.72 -11.05
CA GLY A 144 -13.72 -3.18 -9.91
C GLY A 144 -13.34 -2.47 -8.60
N LYS A 145 -14.18 -2.64 -7.59
CA LYS A 145 -13.98 -2.11 -6.23
C LYS A 145 -13.99 -3.28 -5.26
N LEU A 146 -13.04 -3.29 -4.33
CA LEU A 146 -13.12 -4.05 -3.11
C LEU A 146 -14.13 -3.32 -2.21
N ALA A 147 -15.33 -3.86 -2.10
CA ALA A 147 -16.35 -3.30 -1.20
C ALA A 147 -15.86 -3.49 0.23
N LEU A 148 -15.69 -2.37 0.95
CA LEU A 148 -15.51 -2.41 2.39
C LEU A 148 -16.84 -2.80 3.03
N ALA A 149 -16.78 -3.61 4.09
CA ALA A 149 -17.97 -3.98 4.84
C ALA A 149 -18.67 -2.69 5.35
N PRO A 150 -20.00 -2.57 5.25
CA PRO A 150 -20.73 -1.38 5.70
C PRO A 150 -20.37 -0.99 7.13
N GLU A 151 -20.22 -2.00 8.00
CA GLU A 151 -19.88 -1.84 9.41
C GLU A 151 -18.49 -1.21 9.60
N PHE A 152 -17.55 -1.49 8.69
CA PHE A 152 -16.22 -0.88 8.70
C PHE A 152 -16.27 0.59 8.27
N VAL A 153 -17.10 0.91 7.28
CA VAL A 153 -17.31 2.30 6.84
C VAL A 153 -17.98 3.11 7.95
N ASP A 154 -18.96 2.51 8.63
CA ASP A 154 -19.64 3.11 9.77
C ASP A 154 -18.68 3.35 10.94
N ALA A 155 -17.79 2.39 11.23
CA ALA A 155 -16.75 2.55 12.24
C ALA A 155 -15.76 3.69 11.92
N LEU A 156 -15.40 3.88 10.65
CA LEU A 156 -14.54 5.01 10.23
C LEU A 156 -15.25 6.37 10.32
N ALA A 157 -16.58 6.39 10.20
CA ALA A 157 -17.38 7.60 10.34
C ALA A 157 -17.56 8.02 11.80
N GLN A 158 -17.28 7.13 12.76
CA GLN A 158 -17.35 7.45 14.17
C GLN A 158 -16.14 8.32 14.58
N PRO A 159 -16.37 9.41 15.35
CA PRO A 159 -15.28 10.19 15.90
C PRO A 159 -14.41 9.31 16.78
N VAL A 160 -13.10 9.24 16.51
CA VAL A 160 -12.15 8.57 17.40
C VAL A 160 -12.24 9.26 18.77
N ALA A 161 -12.66 8.52 19.80
CA ALA A 161 -12.67 9.01 21.17
C ALA A 161 -11.25 9.49 21.48
N ARG A 162 -11.10 10.77 21.85
CA ARG A 162 -9.82 11.29 22.31
C ARG A 162 -9.44 10.48 23.55
N VAL A 163 -8.33 9.76 23.48
CA VAL A 163 -7.69 9.21 24.68
C VAL A 163 -7.44 10.42 25.59
N ALA A 164 -8.10 10.45 26.75
CA ALA A 164 -7.87 11.49 27.73
C ALA A 164 -6.40 11.39 28.19
N ASP A 165 -5.70 12.52 28.22
CA ASP A 165 -4.34 12.62 28.75
C ASP A 165 -4.36 12.34 30.26
N ASP A 166 -4.23 11.07 30.64
CA ASP A 166 -4.07 10.62 32.04
C ASP A 166 -2.67 10.92 32.63
N ASN A 167 -2.05 12.05 32.23
CA ASN A 167 -0.73 12.48 32.72
C ASN A 167 -0.79 13.75 33.59
N ALA A 168 -1.76 13.83 34.51
CA ALA A 168 -1.88 14.92 35.48
C ALA A 168 -1.61 14.53 36.95
N HIS A 169 -1.14 13.31 37.27
CA HIS A 169 -0.91 12.88 38.65
C HIS A 169 0.44 12.19 38.90
N ALA A 170 1.55 12.86 38.57
CA ALA A 170 2.89 12.45 39.02
C ALA A 170 3.85 13.63 39.27
N ALA A 171 3.36 14.69 39.92
CA ALA A 171 4.21 15.68 40.59
C ALA A 171 3.54 16.07 41.91
N ALA A 172 3.82 15.27 42.95
CA ALA A 172 3.72 15.66 44.35
C ALA A 172 5.04 16.33 44.75
#